data_AF-A0A813C4X3-F1
#
_entry.id   AF-A0A813C4X3-F1
#
_cell.length_a   1.000
_cell.length_b   1.000
_cell.length_c   1.000
_cell.angle_alpha   90.00
_cell.angle_beta   90.00
_cell.angle_gamma   90.00
#
_symmetry.space_group_name_H-M   'P 1'
#
loop_
_entity.id
_entity.type
_entity.pdbx_description
1 polymer ?
#
loop_
_entity_poly.entity_id
_entity_poly.type
_entity_poly.pdbx_seq_one_letter_code
_entity_poly.pdbx_strand_id
1 'polypeptide(L)'
;MGSTCCSGQEVSGEQDVILNVYDVGNSFEMDFLNNVLYLVGTGVYHAGTQIGKEVEWAYGYTPKGSGVFHCEPKGYPFKFRQSIKLGTTPLQGEELKEAIVKLEDQFQGEDYDLLHKNCCHFAVALCQALQVENVPHWVTSLAGIAAFVVDEEQ
;
A
#
# COMPACT_ATOMS: atom_id res chain seq x y z
N MET A 1 9.45 17.93 46.00
CA MET A 1 8.17 17.41 45.48
C MET A 1 7.74 18.31 44.35
N GLY A 2 7.83 17.82 43.12
CA GLY A 2 7.48 18.58 41.91
C GLY A 2 7.53 17.61 40.75
N SER A 3 6.49 16.78 40.67
CA SER A 3 6.32 15.82 39.59
C SER A 3 5.83 16.60 38.37
N THR A 4 6.73 16.80 37.40
CA THR A 4 6.32 17.32 36.08
C THR A 4 5.63 16.17 35.35
N CYS A 5 4.30 16.20 35.37
CA CYS A 5 3.49 15.33 34.52
C CYS A 5 3.67 15.82 33.08
N CYS A 6 4.47 15.11 32.28
CA CYS A 6 4.49 15.31 30.83
C CYS A 6 3.17 14.78 30.29
N SER A 7 2.22 15.67 30.04
CA SER A 7 1.00 15.35 29.30
C SER A 7 1.39 14.94 27.88
N GLY A 8 1.23 13.65 27.58
CA GLY A 8 1.23 13.14 26.22
C GLY A 8 0.16 13.89 25.42
N GLN A 9 0.56 14.54 24.34
CA GLN A 9 -0.41 15.10 23.40
C GLN A 9 -1.06 13.94 22.66
N GLU A 10 -2.29 13.59 23.05
CA GLU A 10 -3.18 12.85 22.18
C GLU A 10 -3.44 13.70 20.94
N VAL A 11 -2.95 13.23 19.78
CA VAL A 11 -3.22 13.86 18.50
C VAL A 11 -4.68 13.57 18.15
N SER A 12 -5.58 14.40 18.68
CA SER A 12 -7.00 14.38 18.33
C SER A 12 -7.20 15.21 17.05
N GLY A 13 -7.40 14.51 15.95
CA GLY A 13 -7.66 15.11 14.66
C GLY A 13 -7.88 14.03 13.60
N GLU A 14 -8.86 14.23 12.74
CA GLU A 14 -9.04 13.39 11.56
C GLU A 14 -7.74 13.39 10.74
N GLN A 15 -7.30 12.22 10.30
CA GLN A 15 -6.05 12.07 9.56
C GLN A 15 -6.33 11.99 8.06
N ASP A 16 -5.61 12.79 7.28
CA ASP A 16 -5.63 12.70 5.82
C ASP A 16 -5.20 11.30 5.38
N VAL A 17 -5.94 10.71 4.43
CA VAL A 17 -5.57 9.48 3.76
C VAL A 17 -5.23 9.78 2.31
N ILE A 18 -4.02 9.39 1.91
CA ILE A 18 -3.44 9.71 0.61
C ILE A 18 -2.95 8.42 -0.03
N LEU A 19 -3.35 8.16 -1.27
CA LEU A 19 -2.79 7.07 -2.07
C LEU A 19 -1.57 7.57 -2.83
N ASN A 20 -0.41 6.99 -2.56
CA ASN A 20 0.82 7.22 -3.32
C ASN A 20 0.96 6.12 -4.37
N VAL A 21 1.04 6.53 -5.64
CA VAL A 21 1.10 5.62 -6.80
C VAL A 21 2.48 5.72 -7.42
N TYR A 22 3.03 4.57 -7.81
CA TYR A 22 4.35 4.45 -8.42
C TYR A 22 4.26 3.62 -9.70
N ASP A 23 5.02 4.01 -10.71
CA ASP A 23 5.20 3.23 -11.93
C ASP A 23 6.14 2.05 -11.63
N VAL A 24 5.70 0.83 -11.94
CA VAL A 24 6.58 -0.36 -11.94
C VAL A 24 7.45 -0.29 -13.20
N GLY A 25 8.77 -0.13 -13.05
CA GLY A 25 9.69 0.20 -14.14
C GLY A 25 10.98 -0.65 -14.21
N ASN A 26 11.76 -0.41 -15.27
CA ASN A 26 12.90 -1.18 -15.82
C ASN A 26 14.09 -1.53 -14.92
N SER A 27 14.10 -1.23 -13.62
CA SER A 27 15.33 -1.34 -12.84
C SER A 27 15.09 -1.53 -11.35
N PHE A 28 14.70 -2.71 -10.89
CA PHE A 28 14.85 -3.04 -9.46
C PHE A 28 15.18 -4.52 -9.24
N GLU A 29 16.40 -4.74 -8.74
CA GLU A 29 16.93 -5.87 -7.96
C GLU A 29 16.35 -7.28 -8.15
N MET A 30 17.24 -8.18 -8.56
CA MET A 30 17.04 -9.60 -8.89
C MET A 30 16.22 -10.41 -7.87
N ASP A 31 16.09 -9.95 -6.62
CA ASP A 31 15.41 -10.67 -5.54
C ASP A 31 13.87 -10.58 -5.61
N PHE A 32 13.30 -9.54 -6.23
CA PHE A 32 11.85 -9.40 -6.46
C PHE A 32 11.43 -9.87 -7.87
N LEU A 33 12.40 -10.13 -8.75
CA LEU A 33 12.23 -10.00 -10.19
C LEU A 33 11.78 -11.24 -10.95
N ASN A 34 11.77 -12.45 -10.36
CA ASN A 34 11.38 -13.61 -11.15
C ASN A 34 9.94 -13.51 -11.69
N ASN A 35 9.06 -12.77 -11.01
CA ASN A 35 7.68 -12.55 -11.48
C ASN A 35 7.41 -11.11 -11.99
N VAL A 36 8.22 -10.10 -11.60
CA VAL A 36 7.91 -8.67 -11.84
C VAL A 36 8.57 -8.11 -13.11
N LEU A 37 9.69 -8.68 -13.56
CA LEU A 37 10.42 -8.23 -14.77
C LEU A 37 9.52 -8.15 -16.01
N TYR A 38 8.52 -9.02 -16.12
CA TYR A 38 7.63 -9.10 -17.27
C TYR A 38 6.58 -7.97 -17.35
N LEU A 39 6.40 -7.18 -16.28
CA LEU A 39 5.32 -6.20 -16.17
C LEU A 39 5.71 -4.77 -16.60
N VAL A 40 6.86 -4.60 -17.24
CA VAL A 40 7.30 -3.28 -17.74
C VAL A 40 6.34 -2.74 -18.81
N GLY A 41 5.94 -1.47 -18.72
CA GLY A 41 5.14 -0.80 -19.75
C GLY A 41 3.68 -1.26 -19.81
N THR A 42 3.27 -2.14 -18.91
CA THR A 42 1.93 -2.72 -18.83
C THR A 42 0.90 -1.81 -18.15
N GLY A 43 1.35 -0.72 -17.52
CA GLY A 43 0.46 0.10 -16.69
C GLY A 43 0.09 -0.59 -15.37
N VAL A 44 0.89 -1.56 -14.91
CA VAL A 44 0.84 -2.04 -13.53
C VAL A 44 1.46 -1.01 -12.61
N TYR A 45 0.80 -0.78 -11.48
CA TYR A 45 1.21 0.19 -10.48
C TYR A 45 1.57 -0.49 -9.17
N HIS A 46 2.48 0.14 -8.43
CA HIS A 46 2.55 -0.04 -6.99
C HIS A 46 1.76 1.06 -6.30
N ALA A 47 1.09 0.71 -5.21
CA ALA A 47 0.31 1.65 -4.42
C ALA A 47 0.58 1.48 -2.93
N GLY A 48 0.82 2.61 -2.26
CA GLY A 48 0.90 2.71 -0.81
C GLY A 48 -0.14 3.68 -0.27
N THR A 49 -0.71 3.37 0.89
CA THR A 49 -1.71 4.20 1.57
C THR A 49 -1.05 4.96 2.71
N GLN A 50 -0.85 6.25 2.51
CA GLN A 50 -0.36 7.17 3.52
C GLN A 50 -1.49 7.61 4.45
N ILE A 51 -1.21 7.58 5.76
CA ILE A 51 -2.10 8.01 6.82
C ILE A 51 -1.40 9.12 7.60
N GLY A 52 -2.01 10.31 7.63
CA GLY A 52 -1.37 11.48 8.20
C GLY A 52 -0.11 11.89 7.43
N LYS A 53 0.93 12.31 8.16
CA LYS A 53 2.14 12.92 7.56
C LYS A 53 3.35 12.00 7.50
N GLU A 54 3.36 10.92 8.27
CA GLU A 54 4.60 10.23 8.63
C GLU A 54 4.67 8.78 8.16
N VAL A 55 3.53 8.15 7.86
CA VAL A 55 3.49 6.71 7.61
C VAL A 55 2.74 6.39 6.33
N GLU A 56 3.38 5.64 5.45
CA GLU A 56 2.77 4.99 4.29
C GLU A 56 2.79 3.48 4.46
N TRP A 57 1.63 2.86 4.34
CA TRP A 57 1.42 1.42 4.45
C TRP A 57 1.29 0.78 3.07
N ALA A 58 1.95 -0.36 2.88
CA ALA A 58 1.89 -1.12 1.65
C ALA A 58 2.02 -2.62 1.93
N TYR A 59 1.86 -3.43 0.88
CA TYR A 59 1.92 -4.88 0.96
C TYR A 59 2.90 -5.44 -0.07
N GLY A 60 3.71 -6.41 0.34
CA GLY A 60 4.76 -7.03 -0.45
C GLY A 60 5.01 -8.48 -0.04
N TYR A 61 5.75 -9.19 -0.89
CA TYR A 61 6.18 -10.55 -0.59
C TYR A 61 7.20 -10.57 0.56
N THR A 62 7.01 -11.50 1.49
CA THR A 62 8.02 -11.93 2.46
C THR A 62 7.83 -13.41 2.75
N PRO A 63 8.90 -14.21 2.90
CA PRO A 63 8.78 -15.65 3.07
C PRO A 63 8.11 -16.08 4.39
N LYS A 64 7.97 -15.18 5.37
CA LYS A 64 7.33 -15.47 6.66
C LYS A 64 6.64 -14.23 7.23
N GLY A 65 5.47 -14.44 7.81
CA GLY A 65 4.68 -13.41 8.50
C GLY A 65 3.88 -12.53 7.56
N SER A 66 3.31 -11.46 8.11
CA SER A 66 2.59 -10.43 7.36
C SER A 66 3.48 -9.82 6.28
N GLY A 67 2.93 -9.66 5.08
CA GLY A 67 3.57 -8.89 4.02
C GLY A 67 3.25 -7.40 4.09
N VAL A 68 2.41 -6.98 5.04
CA VAL A 68 2.13 -5.58 5.31
C VAL A 68 3.37 -4.95 5.93
N PHE A 69 3.79 -3.82 5.38
CA PHE A 69 4.91 -3.04 5.88
C PHE A 69 4.57 -1.55 5.82
N HIS A 70 5.41 -0.75 6.47
CA HIS A 70 5.32 0.70 6.39
C HIS A 70 6.67 1.35 6.05
N CYS A 71 6.61 2.51 5.43
CA CYS A 71 7.77 3.35 5.12
C CYS A 71 7.44 4.83 5.32
N GLU A 72 8.46 5.67 5.20
CA GLU A 72 8.22 7.11 5.04
C GLU A 72 7.42 7.35 3.75
N PRO A 73 6.49 8.33 3.73
CA PRO A 73 5.71 8.62 2.55
C PRO A 73 6.57 8.88 1.33
N LYS A 74 6.24 8.22 0.22
CA LYS A 74 7.00 8.29 -1.05
C LYS A 74 8.38 7.65 -0.99
N GLY A 75 8.66 6.87 0.06
CA GLY A 75 9.93 6.20 0.30
C GLY A 75 10.07 4.83 -0.37
N TYR A 76 9.05 4.32 -1.05
CA TYR A 76 9.16 3.06 -1.78
C TYR A 76 10.09 3.22 -3.00
N PRO A 77 10.96 2.24 -3.31
CA PRO A 77 12.01 2.41 -4.33
C PRO A 77 11.50 2.46 -5.78
N PHE A 78 10.20 2.48 -6.04
CA PHE A 78 9.69 2.61 -7.41
C PHE A 78 9.63 4.07 -7.88
N LYS A 79 9.45 4.27 -9.19
CA LYS A 79 9.32 5.62 -9.74
C LYS A 79 7.99 6.23 -9.29
N PHE A 80 8.06 7.18 -8.37
CA PHE A 80 6.88 7.91 -7.90
C PHE A 80 6.15 8.57 -9.07
N ARG A 81 4.83 8.33 -9.14
CA ARG A 81 3.96 8.87 -10.18
C ARG A 81 3.16 10.07 -9.66
N GLN A 82 2.34 9.86 -8.62
CA GLN A 82 1.49 10.90 -8.05
C GLN A 82 0.91 10.50 -6.68
N SER A 83 0.38 11.50 -5.97
CA SER A 83 -0.43 11.33 -4.75
C SER A 83 -1.89 11.67 -5.05
N ILE A 84 -2.82 10.91 -4.49
CA ILE A 84 -4.26 11.11 -4.63
C ILE A 84 -4.86 11.20 -3.23
N LYS A 85 -5.43 12.35 -2.86
CA LYS A 85 -6.11 12.49 -1.58
C LYS A 85 -7.46 11.76 -1.66
N LEU A 86 -7.70 10.81 -0.76
CA LEU A 86 -8.92 10.00 -0.70
C LEU A 86 -9.88 10.43 0.42
N GLY A 87 -9.49 11.43 1.22
CA GLY A 87 -10.32 12.00 2.27
C GLY A 87 -9.62 12.02 3.62
N THR A 88 -10.42 12.00 4.68
CA THR A 88 -9.96 11.89 6.07
C THR A 88 -10.59 10.67 6.73
N THR A 89 -9.83 9.97 7.56
CA THR A 89 -10.36 8.85 8.35
C THR A 89 -10.85 9.35 9.72
N PRO A 90 -12.01 8.86 10.20
CA PRO A 90 -12.47 9.14 11.56
C PRO A 90 -11.73 8.30 12.61
N LEU A 91 -11.03 7.22 12.21
CA LEU A 91 -10.36 6.30 13.11
C LEU A 91 -9.17 6.94 13.80
N GLN A 92 -9.03 6.69 15.11
CA GLN A 92 -7.95 7.23 15.93
C GLN A 92 -7.37 6.16 16.87
N GLY A 93 -6.11 6.36 17.27
CA GLY A 93 -5.45 5.54 18.29
C GLY A 93 -5.57 4.03 18.04
N GLU A 94 -6.25 3.35 18.96
CA GLU A 94 -6.40 1.89 18.91
C GLU A 94 -7.29 1.42 17.75
N GLU A 95 -8.30 2.17 17.33
CA GLU A 95 -9.18 1.74 16.22
C GLU A 95 -8.42 1.67 14.89
N LEU A 96 -7.54 2.64 14.65
CA LEU A 96 -6.67 2.66 13.48
C LEU A 96 -5.70 1.47 13.51
N LYS A 97 -5.11 1.21 14.67
CA LYS A 97 -4.19 0.09 14.89
C LYS A 97 -4.89 -1.24 14.70
N GLU A 98 -6.11 -1.41 15.22
CA GLU A 98 -6.91 -2.61 15.03
C GLU A 98 -7.25 -2.85 13.56
N ALA A 99 -7.55 -1.79 12.80
CA ALA A 99 -7.79 -1.90 11.37
C ALA A 99 -6.55 -2.42 10.62
N ILE A 100 -5.36 -1.93 10.97
CA ILE A 100 -4.09 -2.38 10.39
C ILE A 100 -3.79 -3.83 10.79
N VAL A 101 -3.88 -4.18 12.08
CA VAL A 101 -3.61 -5.55 12.57
C VAL A 101 -4.52 -6.58 11.91
N LYS A 102 -5.81 -6.26 11.73
CA LYS A 102 -6.75 -7.14 11.01
C LYS A 102 -6.31 -7.38 9.56
N LEU A 103 -5.69 -6.41 8.91
CA LEU A 103 -5.15 -6.57 7.57
C LEU A 103 -3.81 -7.29 7.56
N GLU A 104 -2.95 -7.10 8.57
CA GLU A 104 -1.74 -7.90 8.75
C GLU A 104 -2.04 -9.39 8.82
N ASP A 105 -3.12 -9.78 9.51
CA ASP A 105 -3.58 -11.17 9.58
C ASP A 105 -4.05 -11.70 8.21
N GLN A 106 -4.72 -10.86 7.41
CA GLN A 106 -5.28 -11.23 6.11
C GLN A 106 -4.27 -11.23 4.97
N PHE A 107 -3.22 -10.42 5.07
CA PHE A 107 -2.22 -10.18 4.04
C PHE A 107 -0.86 -10.78 4.47
N GLN A 108 -0.80 -12.11 4.54
CA GLN A 108 0.45 -12.84 4.75
C GLN A 108 1.39 -12.67 3.54
N GLY A 109 2.68 -12.55 3.78
CA GLY A 109 3.66 -12.29 2.74
C GLY A 109 3.79 -13.41 1.73
N GLU A 110 3.62 -14.67 2.17
CA GLU A 110 3.69 -15.84 1.31
C GLU A 110 2.49 -15.94 0.34
N ASP A 111 1.38 -15.27 0.65
CA ASP A 111 0.19 -15.21 -0.22
C ASP A 111 0.30 -14.14 -1.31
N TYR A 112 1.41 -13.40 -1.37
CA TYR A 112 1.55 -12.31 -2.32
C TYR A 112 1.52 -12.85 -3.76
N ASP A 113 0.52 -12.42 -4.51
CA ASP A 113 0.30 -12.79 -5.90
C ASP A 113 0.13 -11.52 -6.73
N LEU A 114 0.95 -11.38 -7.79
CA LEU A 114 0.98 -10.18 -8.61
C LEU A 114 -0.38 -9.84 -9.25
N LEU A 115 -1.23 -10.83 -9.49
CA LEU A 115 -2.51 -10.66 -10.19
C LEU A 115 -3.68 -10.60 -9.23
N HIS A 116 -3.67 -11.42 -8.18
CA HIS A 116 -4.85 -11.69 -7.37
C HIS A 116 -4.74 -11.16 -5.94
N LYS A 117 -3.53 -10.88 -5.45
CA LYS A 117 -3.30 -10.42 -4.07
C LYS A 117 -2.00 -9.65 -3.98
N ASN A 118 -2.03 -8.39 -4.41
CA ASN A 118 -0.87 -7.50 -4.49
C ASN A 118 -1.08 -6.20 -3.69
N CYS A 119 -0.13 -5.29 -3.77
CA CYS A 119 -0.17 -3.98 -3.10
C CYS A 119 -1.44 -3.14 -3.40
N CYS A 120 -1.98 -3.20 -4.62
CA CYS A 120 -3.20 -2.48 -4.98
C CYS A 120 -4.44 -3.07 -4.29
N HIS A 121 -4.50 -4.40 -4.14
CA HIS A 121 -5.57 -5.06 -3.39
C HIS A 121 -5.53 -4.70 -1.90
N PHE A 122 -4.33 -4.65 -1.33
CA PHE A 122 -4.14 -4.17 0.03
C PHE A 122 -4.56 -2.70 0.18
N ALA A 123 -4.17 -1.82 -0.75
CA ALA A 123 -4.56 -0.42 -0.70
C ALA A 123 -6.09 -0.24 -0.73
N VAL A 124 -6.81 -1.04 -1.54
CA VAL A 124 -8.28 -1.07 -1.54
C VAL A 124 -8.81 -1.48 -0.18
N ALA A 125 -8.32 -2.60 0.37
CA ALA A 125 -8.79 -3.12 1.66
C ALA A 125 -8.53 -2.14 2.82
N LEU A 126 -7.36 -1.49 2.82
CA LEU A 126 -7.01 -0.49 3.81
C LEU A 126 -7.87 0.77 3.67
N CYS A 127 -8.07 1.31 2.46
CA CYS A 127 -8.95 2.46 2.27
C CYS A 127 -10.39 2.19 2.72
N GLN A 128 -10.90 0.98 2.49
CA GLN A 128 -12.20 0.55 3.00
C GLN A 128 -12.22 0.50 4.54
N ALA A 129 -11.19 -0.09 5.15
CA ALA A 129 -11.09 -0.16 6.61
C ALA A 129 -11.00 1.24 7.24
N LEU A 130 -10.32 2.18 6.58
CA LEU A 130 -10.18 3.58 6.99
C LEU A 130 -11.41 4.44 6.72
N GLN A 131 -12.45 3.90 6.05
CA GLN A 131 -13.70 4.59 5.74
C GLN A 131 -13.50 5.84 4.85
N VAL A 132 -12.57 5.76 3.89
CA VAL A 132 -12.30 6.84 2.91
C VAL A 132 -12.75 6.48 1.50
N GLU A 133 -12.56 7.40 0.55
CA GLU A 133 -12.90 7.14 -0.85
C GLU A 133 -12.15 5.93 -1.42
N ASN A 134 -12.78 5.28 -2.39
CA ASN A 134 -12.21 4.11 -3.04
C ASN A 134 -10.96 4.45 -3.86
N VAL A 135 -10.04 3.51 -3.93
CA VAL A 135 -8.89 3.57 -4.84
C VAL A 135 -9.39 3.69 -6.29
N PRO A 136 -8.87 4.63 -7.10
CA PRO A 136 -9.28 4.78 -8.48
C PRO A 136 -9.05 3.50 -9.30
N HIS A 137 -10.04 3.09 -10.09
CA HIS A 137 -10.01 1.85 -10.87
C HIS A 137 -8.78 1.70 -11.78
N TRP A 138 -8.22 2.80 -12.28
CA TRP A 138 -7.02 2.72 -13.13
C TRP A 138 -5.78 2.27 -12.35
N VAL A 139 -5.72 2.46 -11.02
CA VAL A 139 -4.63 2.00 -10.16
C VAL A 139 -4.71 0.49 -9.94
N THR A 140 -5.92 -0.06 -9.87
CA THR A 140 -6.17 -1.49 -9.71
C THR A 140 -6.29 -2.24 -11.04
N SER A 141 -6.23 -1.53 -12.16
CA SER A 141 -6.31 -2.11 -13.49
C SER A 141 -5.04 -2.88 -13.83
N LEU A 142 -5.20 -4.16 -14.15
CA LEU A 142 -4.11 -5.03 -14.64
C LEU A 142 -4.05 -5.03 -16.17
N ALA A 143 -4.52 -3.97 -16.83
CA ALA A 143 -4.72 -3.92 -18.28
C ALA A 143 -3.53 -4.44 -19.09
N GLY A 144 -2.29 -4.12 -18.71
CA GLY A 144 -1.15 -4.66 -19.45
C GLY A 144 -0.63 -6.01 -18.97
N ILE A 145 -1.04 -6.54 -17.81
CA ILE A 145 -0.78 -7.95 -17.52
C ILE A 145 -1.66 -8.82 -18.42
N ALA A 146 -2.93 -8.44 -18.59
CA ALA A 146 -3.82 -9.12 -19.52
C ALA A 146 -3.24 -9.11 -20.94
N ALA A 147 -2.67 -7.98 -21.39
CA ALA A 147 -1.98 -7.87 -22.68
C ALA A 147 -0.73 -8.77 -22.78
N PHE A 148 0.02 -8.94 -21.68
CA PHE A 148 1.19 -9.82 -21.65
C PHE A 148 0.79 -11.31 -21.70
N VAL A 149 -0.21 -11.72 -20.92
CA VAL A 149 -0.68 -13.12 -20.86
C VAL A 149 -1.24 -13.59 -22.21
N VAL A 150 -1.89 -12.71 -22.98
CA VAL A 150 -2.39 -13.07 -24.32
C VAL A 150 -1.29 -13.19 -25.38
N ASP A 151 -0.14 -12.55 -25.16
CA ASP A 151 0.99 -12.59 -26.11
C ASP A 151 1.89 -13.84 -25.91
N GLU A 152 1.84 -14.51 -24.75
CA GLU A 152 2.61 -15.75 -24.48
C GLU A 152 1.95 -17.05 -24.98
N GLU A 153 0.69 -17.00 -25.46
CA GLU A 153 -0.01 -18.18 -26.02
C GLU A 153 0.12 -18.35 -27.56
N GLN A 154 1.13 -17.76 -28.21
CA GLN A 154 1.37 -17.90 -29.67
C GLN A 154 2.75 -18.44 -30.06
#